data_AF-A0A6C0CUK6-F1
#
_entry.id   AF-A0A6C0CUK6-F1
#
_cell.length_a   1.000
_cell.length_b   1.000
_cell.length_c   1.000
_cell.angle_alpha   90.00
_cell.angle_beta   90.00
_cell.angle_gamma   90.00
#
_symmetry.space_group_name_H-M   'P 1'
#
loop_
_entity.id
_entity.type
_entity.pdbx_description
1 polymer ?
#
loop_
_entity_poly.entity_id
_entity_poly.type
_entity_poly.pdbx_seq_one_letter_code
_entity_poly.pdbx_strand_id
1 'polypeptide(L)'
;MAACDIECQRNRQLRKLGSEMVTAIQNKDKDPEAYEKARASYYTVKEGQGWAHDDKEKQANERVQPILDSYQKKFDTMKQDMLYQSTAAQAKQDLLNSQIGDEDEIRFIHSEIEKERENASVFQRMKELQGLPVDVYSWLPSFLDFVLSILILYIVYQLFIEGKLWRITGMLSNNGVGSNI
;
A
#
# COMPACT_ATOMS: atom_id res chain seq x y z
N MET A 1 -30.79 57.38 -9.87
CA MET A 1 -29.92 56.35 -9.25
C MET A 1 -29.41 55.49 -10.39
N ALA A 2 -28.11 55.51 -10.69
CA ALA A 2 -27.56 54.71 -11.79
C ALA A 2 -27.75 53.21 -11.47
N ALA A 3 -28.30 52.46 -12.41
CA ALA A 3 -28.44 51.01 -12.29
C ALA A 3 -27.03 50.40 -12.11
N CYS A 4 -26.84 49.66 -11.02
CA CYS A 4 -25.57 48.99 -10.72
C CYS A 4 -25.41 47.83 -11.70
N ASP A 5 -24.43 47.96 -12.60
CA ASP A 5 -24.04 46.93 -13.56
C ASP A 5 -23.49 45.67 -12.87
N ILE A 6 -23.34 44.57 -13.60
CA ILE A 6 -22.87 43.26 -13.13
C ILE A 6 -21.53 43.39 -12.40
N GLU A 7 -20.61 44.22 -12.89
CA GLU A 7 -19.32 44.47 -12.25
C GLU A 7 -19.47 45.21 -10.90
N CYS A 8 -20.38 46.17 -10.82
CA CYS A 8 -20.70 46.89 -9.60
C CYS A 8 -21.27 45.94 -8.53
N GLN A 9 -22.13 44.99 -8.93
CA GLN A 9 -22.66 43.96 -8.02
C GLN A 9 -21.57 43.01 -7.53
N ARG A 10 -20.71 42.53 -8.44
CA ARG A 10 -19.57 41.66 -8.11
C ARG A 10 -18.60 42.34 -7.15
N ASN A 11 -18.24 43.59 -7.40
CA ASN A 11 -17.34 44.36 -6.54
C ASN A 11 -17.94 44.59 -5.14
N ARG A 12 -19.26 44.83 -5.06
CA ARG A 12 -19.96 44.93 -3.77
C ARG A 12 -19.92 43.62 -3.00
N GLN A 13 -20.14 42.49 -3.68
CA GLN A 13 -20.04 41.15 -3.08
C GLN A 13 -18.61 40.85 -2.59
N LEU A 14 -17.60 41.13 -3.41
CA LEU A 14 -16.20 40.95 -3.05
C LEU A 14 -15.79 41.77 -1.83
N ARG A 15 -16.27 43.00 -1.69
CA ARG A 15 -16.02 43.83 -0.50
C ARG A 15 -16.64 43.21 0.76
N LYS A 16 -17.87 42.71 0.66
CA LYS A 16 -18.56 42.04 1.78
C LYS A 16 -17.79 40.78 2.19
N LEU A 17 -17.54 39.88 1.23
CA LEU A 17 -16.81 38.64 1.46
C LEU A 17 -15.38 38.88 1.95
N GLY A 18 -14.72 39.94 1.46
CA GLY A 18 -13.40 40.34 1.94
C GLY A 18 -13.39 40.72 3.41
N SER A 19 -14.40 41.46 3.88
CA SER A 19 -14.53 41.79 5.30
C SER A 19 -14.84 40.57 6.19
N GLU A 20 -15.65 39.64 5.69
CA GLU A 20 -15.94 38.37 6.36
C GLU A 20 -14.66 37.51 6.45
N MET A 21 -13.86 37.47 5.38
CA MET A 21 -12.59 36.75 5.34
C MET A 21 -11.56 37.33 6.33
N VAL A 22 -11.41 38.65 6.43
CA VAL A 22 -10.50 39.26 7.43
C VAL A 22 -10.92 38.87 8.86
N THR A 23 -12.22 38.89 9.13
CA THR A 23 -12.76 38.49 10.44
C THR A 23 -12.53 37.00 10.71
N ALA A 24 -12.66 36.16 9.68
CA ALA A 24 -12.42 34.73 9.78
C ALA A 24 -10.92 34.41 9.95
N ILE A 25 -10.01 35.17 9.33
CA ILE A 25 -8.56 35.06 9.55
C ILE A 25 -8.21 35.29 11.02
N GLN A 26 -8.79 36.31 11.65
CA GLN A 26 -8.55 36.63 13.06
C GLN A 26 -9.04 35.53 14.02
N ASN A 27 -10.03 34.75 13.60
CA ASN A 27 -10.62 33.68 14.39
C ASN A 27 -10.21 32.28 13.91
N LYS A 28 -9.24 32.17 13.00
CA LYS A 28 -8.85 30.91 12.35
C LYS A 28 -8.50 29.81 13.35
N ASP A 29 -7.83 30.17 14.45
CA ASP A 29 -7.41 29.21 15.47
C ASP A 29 -8.57 28.71 16.35
N LYS A 30 -9.66 29.47 16.42
CA LYS A 30 -10.86 29.14 17.21
C LYS A 30 -11.94 28.46 16.38
N ASP A 31 -12.07 28.87 15.11
CA ASP A 31 -13.04 28.36 14.16
C ASP A 31 -12.41 28.21 12.77
N PRO A 32 -11.71 27.08 12.53
CA PRO A 32 -11.09 26.81 11.24
C PRO A 32 -12.13 26.57 10.12
N GLU A 33 -13.33 26.12 10.46
CA GLU A 33 -14.39 25.85 9.48
C GLU A 33 -14.95 27.15 8.90
N ALA A 34 -15.21 28.15 9.76
CA ALA A 34 -15.63 29.47 9.32
C ALA A 34 -14.58 30.13 8.41
N TYR A 35 -13.29 29.93 8.72
CA TYR A 35 -12.19 30.40 7.87
C TYR A 35 -12.22 29.75 6.48
N GLU A 36 -12.30 28.43 6.39
CA GLU A 36 -12.33 27.74 5.09
C GLU A 36 -13.57 28.11 4.27
N LYS A 37 -14.72 28.29 4.92
CA LYS A 37 -15.95 28.74 4.26
C LYS A 37 -15.83 30.15 3.70
N ALA A 38 -15.29 31.09 4.49
CA ALA A 38 -15.09 32.48 4.06
C ALA A 38 -14.03 32.60 2.95
N ARG A 39 -12.97 31.79 3.04
CA ARG A 39 -11.95 31.65 2.00
C ARG A 39 -12.57 31.14 0.70
N ALA A 40 -13.32 30.03 0.78
CA ALA A 40 -13.94 29.44 -0.39
C ALA A 40 -14.92 30.40 -1.08
N SER A 41 -15.78 31.08 -0.34
CA SER A 41 -16.73 32.03 -0.89
C SER A 41 -16.05 33.24 -1.54
N TYR A 42 -15.02 33.81 -0.90
CA TYR A 42 -14.27 34.95 -1.43
C TYR A 42 -13.58 34.61 -2.75
N TYR A 43 -12.80 33.52 -2.77
CA TYR A 43 -12.03 33.17 -3.96
C TYR A 43 -12.89 32.62 -5.10
N THR A 44 -14.02 31.97 -4.81
CA THR A 44 -14.98 31.56 -5.85
C THR A 44 -15.53 32.77 -6.61
N VAL A 45 -15.81 33.90 -5.93
CA VAL A 45 -16.30 35.13 -6.59
C VAL A 45 -15.16 35.92 -7.26
N LYS A 46 -13.95 35.86 -6.70
CA LYS A 46 -12.78 36.57 -7.19
C LYS A 46 -12.19 35.91 -8.44
N GLU A 47 -12.04 34.60 -8.44
CA GLU A 47 -11.28 33.85 -9.45
C GLU A 47 -12.20 32.97 -10.32
N GLY A 48 -13.45 32.74 -9.89
CA GLY A 48 -14.45 31.98 -10.64
C GLY A 48 -14.57 30.53 -10.18
N GLN A 49 -15.41 29.75 -10.86
CA GLN A 49 -15.70 28.36 -10.47
C GLN A 49 -14.51 27.41 -10.59
N GLY A 50 -13.53 27.70 -11.46
CA GLY A 50 -12.33 26.87 -11.64
C GLY A 50 -11.45 26.82 -10.39
N TRP A 51 -11.41 27.92 -9.62
CA TRP A 51 -10.57 28.03 -8.43
C TRP A 51 -10.81 26.92 -7.40
N ALA A 52 -12.07 26.50 -7.21
CA ALA A 52 -12.40 25.49 -6.22
C ALA A 52 -11.86 24.09 -6.60
N HIS A 53 -11.62 23.84 -7.88
CA HIS A 53 -10.98 22.62 -8.36
C HIS A 53 -9.47 22.68 -8.12
N ASP A 54 -8.84 23.76 -8.57
CA ASP A 54 -7.40 23.98 -8.45
C ASP A 54 -6.96 24.01 -6.97
N ASP A 55 -7.76 24.63 -6.10
CA ASP A 55 -7.49 24.68 -4.67
C ASP A 55 -7.55 23.31 -4.00
N LYS A 56 -8.52 22.47 -4.39
CA LYS A 56 -8.63 21.10 -3.88
C LYS A 56 -7.48 20.23 -4.35
N GLU A 57 -7.08 20.38 -5.62
CA GLU A 57 -5.92 19.68 -6.17
C GLU A 57 -4.64 20.09 -5.42
N LYS A 58 -4.44 21.39 -5.21
CA LYS A 58 -3.30 21.90 -4.45
C LYS A 58 -3.28 21.39 -3.01
N GLN A 59 -4.40 21.43 -2.29
CA GLN A 59 -4.49 20.89 -0.95
C GLN A 59 -4.24 19.37 -0.90
N ALA A 60 -4.72 18.62 -1.90
CA ALA A 60 -4.44 17.20 -2.01
C ALA A 60 -2.95 16.95 -2.23
N ASN A 61 -2.31 17.69 -3.14
CA ASN A 61 -0.88 17.60 -3.40
C ASN A 61 -0.03 17.97 -2.17
N GLU A 62 -0.40 19.03 -1.43
CA GLU A 62 0.28 19.41 -0.18
C GLU A 62 0.21 18.32 0.89
N ARG A 63 -0.87 17.52 0.91
CA ARG A 63 -1.00 16.38 1.83
C ARG A 63 -0.27 15.13 1.35
N VAL A 64 -0.20 14.91 0.04
CA VAL A 64 0.41 13.71 -0.57
C VAL A 64 1.93 13.83 -0.68
N GLN A 65 2.48 15.02 -0.98
CA GLN A 65 3.93 15.24 -1.10
C GLN A 65 4.75 14.74 0.09
N PRO A 66 4.46 15.08 1.37
CA PRO A 66 5.28 14.61 2.49
C PRO A 66 5.24 13.09 2.66
N ILE A 67 4.14 12.44 2.24
CA ILE A 67 4.02 10.99 2.26
C ILE A 67 4.98 10.41 1.22
N LEU A 68 4.96 10.91 -0.02
CA LEU A 68 5.88 10.49 -1.08
C LEU A 68 7.34 10.73 -0.68
N ASP A 69 7.66 11.90 -0.13
CA ASP A 69 8.99 12.22 0.36
C ASP A 69 9.44 11.26 1.47
N SER A 70 8.53 10.87 2.36
CA SER A 70 8.82 9.90 3.41
C SER A 70 9.13 8.51 2.85
N TYR A 71 8.41 8.07 1.80
CA TYR A 71 8.67 6.79 1.13
C TYR A 71 9.99 6.81 0.39
N GLN A 72 10.29 7.90 -0.32
CA GLN A 72 11.56 8.05 -1.02
C GLN A 72 12.74 8.06 -0.06
N LYS A 73 12.62 8.79 1.07
CA LYS A 73 13.64 8.77 2.12
C LYS A 73 13.88 7.37 2.68
N LYS A 74 12.82 6.60 2.95
CA LYS A 74 12.95 5.20 3.41
C LYS A 74 13.65 4.33 2.38
N PHE A 75 13.33 4.50 1.11
CA PHE A 75 13.96 3.76 0.02
C PHE A 75 15.46 4.10 -0.09
N ASP A 76 15.81 5.38 -0.03
CA ASP A 76 17.20 5.83 -0.09
C ASP A 76 18.01 5.33 1.11
N THR A 77 17.43 5.36 2.32
CA THR A 77 18.05 4.77 3.52
C THR A 77 18.27 3.27 3.36
N MET A 78 17.26 2.53 2.91
CA MET A 78 17.39 1.08 2.67
C MET A 78 18.49 0.76 1.65
N LYS A 79 18.61 1.56 0.58
CA LYS A 79 19.66 1.42 -0.42
C LYS A 79 21.04 1.68 0.18
N GLN A 80 21.19 2.69 1.02
CA GLN A 80 22.44 2.97 1.73
C GLN A 80 22.80 1.85 2.71
N ASP A 81 21.83 1.32 3.45
CA ASP A 81 22.05 0.20 4.38
C ASP A 81 22.50 -1.07 3.65
N MET A 82 21.92 -1.37 2.48
CA MET A 82 22.37 -2.46 1.62
C MET A 82 23.80 -2.27 1.14
N LEU A 83 24.16 -1.05 0.70
CA LEU A 83 25.53 -0.74 0.31
C LEU A 83 26.49 -0.93 1.49
N TYR A 84 26.16 -0.39 2.66
CA TYR A 84 26.97 -0.53 3.86
C TYR A 84 27.16 -1.99 4.26
N GLN A 85 26.09 -2.80 4.26
CA GLN A 85 26.18 -4.24 4.52
C GLN A 85 27.04 -4.96 3.49
N SER A 86 26.92 -4.63 2.20
CA SER A 86 27.74 -5.24 1.14
C SER A 86 29.22 -4.91 1.31
N THR A 87 29.56 -3.66 1.68
CA THR A 87 30.95 -3.25 1.92
C THR A 87 31.52 -3.85 3.21
N ALA A 88 30.72 -3.97 4.26
CA ALA A 88 31.13 -4.61 5.51
C ALA A 88 31.33 -6.13 5.32
N ALA A 89 30.49 -6.77 4.52
CA ALA A 89 30.64 -8.16 4.14
C ALA A 89 31.90 -8.39 3.29
N GLN A 90 32.17 -7.51 2.31
CA GLN A 90 33.40 -7.55 1.52
C GLN A 90 34.65 -7.32 2.37
N ALA A 91 34.66 -6.31 3.24
CA ALA A 91 35.78 -6.05 4.15
C ALA A 91 36.04 -7.23 5.11
N LYS A 92 34.98 -7.89 5.59
CA LYS A 92 35.10 -9.10 6.40
C LYS A 92 35.66 -10.27 5.58
N GLN A 93 35.24 -10.42 4.32
CA GLN A 93 35.76 -11.43 3.42
C GLN A 93 37.23 -11.20 3.08
N ASP A 94 37.64 -9.94 2.86
CA ASP A 94 39.04 -9.58 2.59
C ASP A 94 39.94 -9.78 3.82
N LEU A 95 39.43 -9.47 5.02
CA LEU A 95 40.13 -9.77 6.27
C LEU A 95 40.31 -11.28 6.45
N LEU A 96 39.25 -12.07 6.27
CA LEU A 96 39.32 -13.53 6.26
C LEU A 96 40.36 -14.00 5.24
N ASN A 97 40.25 -13.58 3.97
CA ASN A 97 41.19 -13.96 2.92
C ASN A 97 42.64 -13.57 3.23
N SER A 98 42.90 -12.48 3.95
CA SER A 98 44.25 -12.07 4.36
C SER A 98 44.79 -12.84 5.58
N GLN A 99 43.89 -13.30 6.46
CA GLN A 99 44.24 -14.07 7.66
C GLN A 99 44.41 -15.56 7.36
N ILE A 100 43.80 -16.02 6.26
CA ILE A 100 43.84 -17.38 5.74
C ILE A 100 45.14 -17.61 4.93
N GLY A 101 46.27 -17.36 5.57
CA GLY A 101 47.62 -17.68 5.07
C GLY A 101 48.10 -19.10 5.44
N ASP A 102 47.28 -19.91 6.10
CA ASP A 102 47.57 -21.31 6.42
C ASP A 102 46.69 -22.24 5.56
N GLU A 103 47.31 -22.85 4.54
CA GLU A 103 46.66 -23.57 3.43
C GLU A 103 45.81 -24.79 3.85
N ASP A 104 46.00 -25.33 5.04
CA ASP A 104 45.33 -26.56 5.51
C ASP A 104 43.92 -26.32 6.07
N GLU A 105 43.64 -25.15 6.63
CA GLU A 105 42.31 -24.80 7.17
C GLU A 105 41.33 -24.42 6.04
N ILE A 106 41.87 -23.95 4.90
CA ILE A 106 41.13 -23.61 3.67
C ILE A 106 40.39 -24.82 3.13
N ARG A 107 41.05 -25.98 3.05
CA ARG A 107 40.47 -27.18 2.46
C ARG A 107 39.29 -27.71 3.27
N PHE A 108 39.38 -27.61 4.59
CA PHE A 108 38.32 -28.03 5.49
C PHE A 108 37.11 -27.09 5.38
N ILE A 109 37.34 -25.77 5.48
CA ILE A 109 36.27 -24.77 5.39
C ILE A 109 35.63 -24.76 3.99
N HIS A 110 36.41 -24.94 2.91
CA HIS A 110 35.86 -25.03 1.56
C HIS A 110 34.93 -26.23 1.40
N SER A 111 35.30 -27.38 1.96
CA SER A 111 34.45 -28.59 1.92
C SER A 111 33.16 -28.45 2.73
N GLU A 112 33.21 -27.75 3.87
CA GLU A 112 32.02 -27.47 4.68
C GLU A 112 31.09 -26.46 3.98
N ILE A 113 31.66 -25.41 3.37
CA ILE A 113 30.93 -24.40 2.61
C ILE A 113 30.32 -24.99 1.34
N GLU A 114 31.02 -25.87 0.61
CA GLU A 114 30.43 -26.55 -0.55
C GLU A 114 29.27 -27.45 -0.16
N LYS A 115 29.39 -28.14 0.98
CA LYS A 115 28.31 -28.98 1.52
C LYS A 115 27.09 -28.17 1.96
N GLU A 116 27.29 -27.00 2.56
CA GLU A 116 26.19 -26.07 2.87
C GLU A 116 25.62 -25.40 1.60
N ARG A 117 26.46 -25.09 0.60
CA ARG A 117 26.05 -24.52 -0.68
C ARG A 117 25.22 -25.49 -1.50
N GLU A 118 25.54 -26.78 -1.48
CA GLU A 118 24.70 -27.83 -2.09
C GLU A 118 23.31 -27.86 -1.42
N ASN A 119 23.24 -27.81 -0.09
CA ASN A 119 21.97 -27.74 0.63
C ASN A 119 21.19 -26.45 0.33
N ALA A 120 21.86 -25.30 0.26
CA ALA A 120 21.25 -24.03 -0.10
C ALA A 120 20.75 -24.00 -1.57
N SER A 121 21.46 -24.68 -2.47
CA SER A 121 21.05 -24.80 -3.88
C SER A 121 19.74 -25.61 -4.03
N VAL A 122 19.48 -26.56 -3.14
CA VAL A 122 18.20 -27.30 -3.09
C VAL A 122 17.06 -26.38 -2.65
N PHE A 123 17.29 -25.51 -1.66
CA PHE A 123 16.32 -24.48 -1.27
C PHE A 123 16.09 -23.42 -2.36
N GLN A 124 17.14 -23.05 -3.09
CA GLN A 124 17.06 -22.08 -4.18
C GLN A 124 16.31 -22.65 -5.40
N ARG A 125 16.49 -23.94 -5.70
CA ARG A 125 15.66 -24.66 -6.69
C ARG A 125 14.21 -24.80 -6.24
N MET A 126 13.94 -25.05 -4.95
CA MET A 126 12.56 -25.02 -4.45
C MET A 126 11.92 -23.63 -4.55
N LYS A 127 12.69 -22.56 -4.32
CA LYS A 127 12.23 -21.16 -4.51
C LYS A 127 12.00 -20.81 -5.97
N GLU A 128 12.83 -21.27 -6.90
CA GLU A 128 12.62 -21.03 -8.34
C GLU A 128 11.42 -21.78 -8.91
N LEU A 129 11.08 -22.97 -8.38
CA LEU A 129 9.83 -23.65 -8.73
C LEU A 129 8.59 -23.04 -8.04
N GLN A 130 8.76 -22.30 -6.93
CA GLN A 130 7.71 -21.53 -6.26
C GLN A 130 7.70 -20.06 -6.73
N GLY A 131 7.72 -19.84 -8.04
CA GLY A 131 7.72 -18.53 -8.70
C GLY A 131 6.45 -17.67 -8.51
N LEU A 132 5.99 -17.47 -7.28
CA LEU A 132 5.02 -16.47 -6.87
C LEU A 132 5.50 -15.82 -5.56
N PRO A 133 5.56 -14.48 -5.44
CA PRO A 133 6.01 -13.80 -4.23
C PRO A 133 5.02 -14.05 -3.08
N VAL A 134 5.35 -15.01 -2.21
CA VAL A 134 4.50 -15.48 -1.11
C VAL A 134 4.37 -14.44 0.03
N ASP A 135 5.19 -13.39 0.04
CA ASP A 135 5.22 -12.40 1.13
C ASP A 135 4.02 -11.44 1.15
N VAL A 136 3.48 -11.08 -0.02
CA VAL A 136 2.32 -10.15 -0.12
C VAL A 136 1.01 -10.83 0.29
N TYR A 137 1.01 -12.16 0.28
CA TYR A 137 -0.14 -13.01 0.53
C TYR A 137 0.06 -13.90 1.75
N SER A 138 0.93 -13.52 2.70
CA SER A 138 1.10 -14.26 3.97
C SER A 138 -0.20 -14.39 4.78
N TRP A 139 -1.15 -13.47 4.58
CA TRP A 139 -2.51 -13.54 5.13
C TRP A 139 -3.44 -14.50 4.36
N LEU A 140 -3.11 -14.86 3.12
CA LEU A 140 -3.93 -15.69 2.23
C LEU A 140 -4.12 -17.11 2.77
N PRO A 141 -3.10 -17.82 3.29
CA PRO A 141 -3.31 -19.11 3.95
C PRO A 141 -4.28 -19.02 5.12
N SER A 142 -4.10 -18.04 6.02
CA SER A 142 -5.00 -17.85 7.17
C SER A 142 -6.42 -17.44 6.77
N PHE A 143 -6.56 -16.65 5.70
CA PHE A 143 -7.86 -16.28 5.14
C PHE A 143 -8.56 -17.45 4.47
N LEU A 144 -7.82 -18.29 3.73
CA LEU A 144 -8.35 -19.51 3.12
C LEU A 144 -8.86 -20.47 4.21
N ASP A 145 -8.11 -20.65 5.30
CA ASP A 145 -8.55 -21.46 6.45
C ASP A 145 -9.82 -20.89 7.10
N PHE A 146 -9.91 -19.57 7.23
CA PHE A 146 -11.12 -18.92 7.76
C PHE A 146 -12.34 -19.13 6.86
N VAL A 147 -12.19 -18.95 5.54
CA VAL A 147 -13.25 -19.18 4.57
C VAL A 147 -13.67 -20.65 4.57
N LEU A 148 -12.71 -21.58 4.63
CA LEU A 148 -12.97 -23.02 4.63
C LEU A 148 -13.69 -23.45 5.91
N SER A 149 -13.31 -22.90 7.07
CA SER A 149 -14.00 -23.10 8.35
C SER A 149 -15.45 -22.65 8.29
N ILE A 150 -15.72 -21.46 7.74
CA ILE A 150 -17.10 -20.95 7.54
C ILE A 150 -17.87 -21.85 6.58
N LEU A 151 -17.24 -22.33 5.51
CA LEU A 151 -17.86 -23.21 4.52
C LEU A 151 -18.32 -24.53 5.14
N ILE A 152 -17.47 -25.14 5.98
CA ILE A 152 -17.83 -26.36 6.72
C ILE A 152 -18.98 -26.08 7.68
N LEU A 153 -18.93 -24.98 8.43
CA LEU A 153 -19.97 -24.61 9.38
C LEU A 153 -21.31 -24.34 8.67
N TYR A 154 -21.26 -23.71 7.50
CA TYR A 154 -22.42 -23.50 6.64
C TYR A 154 -23.01 -24.81 6.11
N ILE A 155 -22.17 -25.75 5.67
CA ILE A 155 -22.63 -27.09 5.24
C ILE A 155 -23.30 -27.82 6.40
N VAL A 156 -22.69 -27.81 7.59
CA VAL A 156 -23.28 -28.43 8.80
C VAL A 156 -24.60 -27.77 9.17
N TYR A 157 -24.67 -26.43 9.12
CA TYR A 157 -25.89 -25.68 9.38
C TYR A 157 -27.01 -26.03 8.38
N GLN A 158 -26.70 -26.10 7.09
CA GLN A 158 -27.63 -26.54 6.05
C GLN A 158 -28.13 -27.97 6.28
N LEU A 159 -27.22 -28.88 6.66
CA LEU A 159 -27.57 -30.27 6.99
C LEU A 159 -28.48 -30.35 8.23
N PHE A 160 -28.22 -29.53 9.24
CA PHE A 160 -28.95 -29.56 10.51
C PHE A 160 -30.33 -28.89 10.44
N ILE A 161 -30.45 -27.76 9.73
CA ILE A 161 -31.70 -26.98 9.66
C ILE A 161 -32.64 -27.54 8.59
N GLU A 162 -32.12 -27.92 7.41
CA GLU A 162 -32.99 -28.33 6.30
C GLU A 162 -33.17 -29.85 6.16
N GLY A 163 -32.36 -30.68 6.83
CA GLY A 163 -32.50 -32.15 6.77
C GLY A 163 -32.49 -32.73 5.35
N LYS A 164 -32.00 -31.98 4.36
CA LYS A 164 -32.08 -32.30 2.93
C LYS A 164 -30.74 -32.79 2.40
N LEU A 165 -30.31 -33.96 2.89
CA LEU A 165 -29.22 -34.73 2.26
C LEU A 165 -29.54 -35.15 0.81
N TRP A 166 -30.82 -35.16 0.42
CA TRP A 166 -31.27 -35.68 -0.88
C TRP A 166 -31.18 -34.72 -2.07
N ARG A 167 -30.71 -33.48 -1.90
CA ARG A 167 -30.59 -32.50 -3.00
C ARG A 167 -29.18 -32.31 -3.56
N ILE A 168 -28.14 -32.69 -2.82
CA ILE A 168 -26.74 -32.43 -3.22
C ILE A 168 -26.17 -33.60 -4.07
N THR A 169 -26.73 -34.81 -3.95
CA THR A 169 -26.38 -35.95 -4.81
C THR A 169 -26.84 -35.79 -6.27
N GLY A 170 -27.75 -34.84 -6.56
CA GLY A 170 -28.26 -34.59 -7.90
C GLY A 170 -27.35 -33.80 -8.84
N MET A 171 -26.31 -33.11 -8.33
CA MET A 171 -25.39 -32.32 -9.17
C MET A 171 -24.09 -33.04 -9.56
N LEU A 172 -23.73 -34.14 -8.89
CA LEU A 172 -22.57 -34.96 -9.27
C LEU A 172 -22.92 -36.13 -10.21
N SER A 173 -24.20 -36.46 -10.38
CA SER A 173 -24.64 -37.55 -11.27
C SER A 173 -24.84 -37.16 -12.73
N ASN A 174 -24.75 -35.87 -13.11
CA ASN A 174 -25.14 -35.42 -14.46
C ASN A 174 -23.99 -34.86 -15.32
N ASN A 175 -22.74 -34.96 -14.84
CA ASN A 175 -21.53 -34.63 -15.62
C ASN A 175 -20.47 -35.73 -15.41
N GLY A 176 -20.78 -36.93 -15.89
CA GLY A 176 -19.93 -38.12 -15.69
C GLY A 176 -20.21 -39.24 -16.68
N VAL A 177 -20.10 -38.93 -17.98
CA VAL A 177 -19.57 -39.80 -19.05
C VAL A 177 -20.30 -41.14 -19.29
N GLY A 178 -21.12 -41.15 -20.34
CA GLY A 178 -21.14 -42.30 -21.23
C GLY A 178 -19.83 -42.35 -22.03
N SER A 179 -19.18 -43.51 -22.10
CA SER A 179 -18.35 -43.97 -23.24
C SER A 179 -17.58 -45.23 -22.85
N ASN A 180 -17.97 -46.35 -23.46
CA ASN A 180 -17.13 -47.45 -23.96
C ASN A 180 -16.12 -48.11 -23.00
N ILE A 181 -16.42 -49.33 -22.54
CA ILE A 181 -15.91 -50.63 -23.04
C ILE A 181 -16.69 -51.74 -22.32
#